data_AF-A0A8I0ZUM0-F1
#
_entry.id   AF-A0A8I0ZUM0-F1
#
_cell.length_a   1.000
_cell.length_b   1.000
_cell.length_c   1.000
_cell.angle_alpha   90.00
_cell.angle_beta   90.00
_cell.angle_gamma   90.00
#
_symmetry.space_group_name_H-M   'P 1'
#
loop_
_entity.id
_entity.type
_entity.pdbx_description
1 polymer ?
#
loop_
_entity_poly.entity_id
_entity_poly.type
_entity_poly.pdbx_seq_one_letter_code
_entity_poly.pdbx_strand_id
1 'polypeptide(L)'
;MASTKPDGIGDRERALGAMKDRRDGKTWAEVADAWGYQDKSTACRAVRRVLERVEGETADDYREVIAARYEALWAKSWEAINTAEAKGQLVGKSQLVASARGVLDSLAKLQGLQASTKSEVTVVTRTAIDSEIEALFGKAGISSGDETTNPQENS
;
A
#
# COMPACT_ATOMS: atom_id res chain seq x y z
N MET A 1 13.16 4.84 7.09
CA MET A 1 12.28 3.78 6.54
C MET A 1 12.40 2.55 7.43
N ALA A 2 11.31 1.90 7.82
CA ALA A 2 11.41 0.62 8.51
C ALA A 2 11.95 -0.43 7.53
N SER A 3 13.00 -1.15 7.92
CA SER A 3 13.60 -2.20 7.09
C SER A 3 12.92 -3.53 7.42
N THR A 4 12.39 -4.22 6.41
CA THR A 4 11.84 -5.58 6.54
C THR A 4 12.91 -6.66 6.42
N LYS A 5 14.17 -6.27 6.21
CA LYS A 5 15.31 -7.21 6.19
C LYS A 5 15.56 -7.74 7.62
N PRO A 6 16.04 -8.99 7.77
CA PRO A 6 16.28 -9.61 9.08
C PRO A 6 17.06 -8.71 10.06
N ASP A 7 18.10 -8.03 9.58
CA ASP A 7 18.93 -7.13 10.40
C ASP A 7 18.12 -5.96 10.98
N GLY A 8 17.18 -5.41 10.20
CA GLY A 8 16.33 -4.30 10.64
C GLY A 8 15.27 -4.73 11.66
N ILE A 9 14.81 -5.97 11.59
CA ILE A 9 13.90 -6.57 12.57
C ILE A 9 14.65 -6.85 13.88
N GLY A 10 15.86 -7.43 13.79
CA GLY A 10 16.72 -7.69 14.94
C GLY A 10 17.13 -6.40 15.68
N ASP A 11 17.43 -5.33 14.96
CA ASP A 11 17.73 -4.03 15.55
C ASP A 11 16.54 -3.42 16.31
N ARG A 12 15.31 -3.61 15.80
CA ARG A 12 14.09 -3.13 16.47
C ARG A 12 13.80 -3.94 17.73
N GLU A 13 13.93 -5.26 17.66
CA GLU A 13 13.72 -6.14 18.80
C GLU A 13 14.70 -5.81 19.94
N ARG A 14 15.98 -5.64 19.61
CA ARG A 14 17.01 -5.21 20.56
C ARG A 14 16.68 -3.86 21.20
N ALA A 15 16.24 -2.88 20.41
CA ALA A 15 15.89 -1.56 20.93
C ALA A 15 14.66 -1.58 21.86
N LEU A 16 13.67 -2.44 21.57
CA LEU A 16 12.51 -2.66 22.44
C LEU A 16 12.88 -3.37 23.73
N GLY A 17 13.77 -4.36 23.66
CA GLY A 17 14.33 -5.03 24.84
C GLY A 17 15.08 -4.05 25.75
N ALA A 18 15.95 -3.23 25.17
CA ALA A 18 16.70 -2.19 25.87
C ALA A 18 15.79 -1.14 26.53
N MET A 19 14.66 -0.79 25.89
CA MET A 19 13.66 0.11 26.46
C MET A 19 12.99 -0.48 27.70
N LYS A 20 12.63 -1.76 27.68
CA LYS A 20 12.04 -2.47 28.83
C LYS A 20 13.02 -2.51 30.00
N ASP A 21 14.25 -2.88 29.74
CA ASP A 21 15.32 -2.90 30.75
C ASP A 21 15.56 -1.53 31.39
N ARG A 22 15.49 -0.46 30.57
CA ARG A 22 15.60 0.91 31.08
C ARG A 22 14.41 1.31 31.96
N ARG A 23 13.18 0.94 31.56
CA ARG A 23 11.96 1.14 32.35
C ARG A 23 12.06 0.43 33.70
N ASP A 24 12.65 -0.77 33.71
CA ASP A 24 12.79 -1.62 34.90
C ASP A 24 13.98 -1.21 35.79
N GLY A 25 14.63 -0.08 35.48
CA GLY A 25 15.60 0.59 36.35
C GLY A 25 17.07 0.34 36.01
N LYS A 26 17.39 -0.49 35.02
CA LYS A 26 18.79 -0.74 34.62
C LYS A 26 19.47 0.55 34.13
N THR A 27 20.77 0.64 34.40
CA THR A 27 21.62 1.71 33.89
C THR A 27 21.92 1.52 32.41
N TRP A 28 22.28 2.60 31.71
CA TRP A 28 22.61 2.52 30.29
C TRP A 28 23.85 1.67 29.98
N ALA A 29 24.74 1.48 30.95
CA ALA A 29 25.88 0.58 30.81
C ALA A 29 25.40 -0.88 30.81
N GLU A 30 24.61 -1.28 31.82
CA GLU A 30 24.03 -2.62 31.91
C GLU A 30 23.12 -2.95 30.71
N VAL A 31 22.37 -1.97 30.22
CA VAL A 31 21.56 -2.11 29.00
C VAL A 31 22.43 -2.32 27.76
N ALA A 32 23.57 -1.62 27.67
CA ALA A 32 24.48 -1.79 26.54
C ALA A 32 25.09 -3.19 26.53
N ASP A 33 25.53 -3.67 27.69
CA ASP A 33 26.12 -5.00 27.85
C ASP A 33 25.08 -6.10 27.58
N ALA A 34 23.84 -5.94 28.07
CA ALA A 34 22.77 -6.92 27.90
C ALA A 34 22.31 -7.11 26.44
N TRP A 35 22.32 -6.04 25.64
CA TRP A 35 21.78 -6.04 24.27
C TRP A 35 22.86 -5.89 23.18
N GLY A 36 24.14 -6.02 23.57
CA GLY A 36 25.29 -6.00 22.68
C GLY A 36 25.47 -4.65 21.95
N TYR A 37 25.22 -3.54 22.64
CA TYR A 37 25.56 -2.22 22.11
C TYR A 37 27.02 -1.89 22.39
N GLN A 38 27.65 -1.17 21.47
CA GLN A 38 29.05 -0.75 21.60
C GLN A 38 29.30 0.11 22.84
N ASP A 39 28.33 0.95 23.21
CA ASP A 39 28.40 1.80 24.40
C ASP A 39 27.01 2.22 24.91
N LYS A 40 27.01 2.80 26.12
CA LYS A 40 25.82 3.36 26.77
C LYS A 40 25.10 4.42 25.92
N SER A 41 25.85 5.18 25.12
CA SER A 41 25.33 6.27 24.30
C SER A 41 24.53 5.73 23.11
N THR A 42 24.97 4.62 22.53
CA THR A 42 24.36 3.90 21.42
C THR A 42 23.08 3.22 21.87
N ALA A 43 23.10 2.57 23.04
CA ALA A 43 21.90 2.03 23.68
C ALA A 43 20.84 3.11 23.94
N CYS A 44 21.25 4.24 24.55
CA CYS A 44 20.37 5.39 24.80
C CYS A 44 19.78 5.95 23.49
N ARG A 45 20.60 6.11 22.44
CA ARG A 45 20.14 6.60 21.13
C ARG A 45 19.16 5.61 20.48
N ALA A 46 19.38 4.30 20.59
CA ALA A 46 18.48 3.29 20.05
C ALA A 46 17.11 3.34 20.74
N VAL A 47 17.08 3.38 22.08
CA VAL A 47 15.83 3.51 22.85
C VAL A 47 15.13 4.84 22.56
N ARG A 48 15.89 5.93 22.48
CA ARG A 48 15.36 7.25 22.12
C ARG A 48 14.68 7.25 20.75
N ARG A 49 15.25 6.59 19.74
CA ARG A 49 14.60 6.44 18.42
C ARG A 49 13.29 5.66 18.47
N VAL A 50 13.15 4.71 19.39
CA VAL A 50 11.89 3.97 19.60
C VAL A 50 10.86 4.89 20.26
N LEU A 51 11.26 5.64 21.29
CA LEU A 51 10.38 6.58 22.00
C LEU A 51 9.94 7.78 21.15
N GLU A 52 10.85 8.34 20.35
CA GLU A 52 10.56 9.46 19.44
C GLU A 52 9.74 9.03 18.22
N ARG A 53 9.60 7.72 18.00
CA ARG A 53 8.77 7.21 16.92
C ARG A 53 7.31 7.35 17.32
N VAL A 54 6.65 8.34 16.73
CA VAL A 54 5.19 8.38 16.67
C VAL A 54 4.76 7.20 15.81
N GLU A 55 4.21 6.16 16.43
CA GLU A 55 3.42 5.14 15.72
C GLU A 55 2.20 5.88 15.17
N GLY A 56 2.24 6.27 13.91
CA GLY A 56 1.07 6.81 13.24
C GLY A 56 0.00 5.74 13.18
N GLU A 57 -1.27 6.12 13.39
CA GLU A 57 -2.42 5.33 12.99
C GLU A 57 -2.16 4.74 11.61
N THR A 58 -2.42 3.44 11.44
CA THR A 58 -2.28 2.82 10.13
C THR A 58 -3.21 3.53 9.15
N ALA A 59 -2.91 3.43 7.85
CA ALA A 59 -3.83 3.95 6.83
C ALA A 59 -5.24 3.34 6.97
N ASP A 60 -5.35 2.15 7.57
CA ASP A 60 -6.62 1.49 7.85
C ASP A 60 -7.35 2.13 9.04
N ASP A 61 -6.66 2.36 10.16
CA ASP A 61 -7.23 3.06 11.33
C ASP A 61 -7.74 4.46 10.94
N TYR A 62 -6.96 5.19 10.14
CA TYR A 62 -7.36 6.50 9.64
C TYR A 62 -8.56 6.40 8.67
N ARG A 63 -8.61 5.36 7.82
CA ARG A 63 -9.76 5.12 6.94
C ARG A 63 -11.03 4.87 7.75
N GLU A 64 -10.96 4.13 8.85
CA GLU A 64 -12.12 3.90 9.72
C GLU A 64 -12.63 5.19 10.35
N VAL A 65 -11.72 6.01 10.91
CA VAL A 65 -12.09 7.31 11.52
C VAL A 65 -12.74 8.24 10.48
N ILE A 66 -12.18 8.31 9.27
CA ILE A 66 -12.72 9.16 8.21
C ILE A 66 -14.03 8.61 7.66
N ALA A 67 -14.19 7.29 7.54
CA ALA A 67 -15.45 6.67 7.14
C ALA A 67 -16.58 7.04 8.11
N ALA A 68 -16.35 6.88 9.43
CA ALA A 68 -17.32 7.23 10.46
C ALA A 68 -17.73 8.72 10.41
N ARG A 69 -16.77 9.62 10.13
CA ARG A 69 -17.04 11.05 9.97
C ARG A 69 -17.91 11.34 8.74
N TYR A 70 -17.64 10.68 7.61
CA TYR A 70 -18.46 10.84 6.41
C TYR A 70 -19.86 10.24 6.58
N GLU A 71 -20.01 9.10 7.24
CA GLU A 71 -21.32 8.52 7.56
C GLU A 71 -22.16 9.46 8.43
N ALA A 72 -21.56 10.05 9.47
CA ALA A 72 -22.22 11.04 10.32
C ALA A 72 -22.63 12.29 9.52
N LEU A 73 -21.79 12.73 8.58
CA LEU A 73 -22.11 13.87 7.70
C LEU A 73 -23.23 13.53 6.71
N TRP A 74 -23.25 12.31 6.20
CA TRP A 74 -24.31 11.83 5.31
C TRP A 74 -25.66 11.79 6.04
N ALA A 75 -25.71 11.26 7.25
CA ALA A 75 -26.94 11.21 8.06
C ALA A 75 -27.52 12.61 8.32
N LYS A 76 -26.67 13.58 8.69
CA LYS A 76 -27.08 14.99 8.85
C LYS A 76 -27.56 15.61 7.54
N SER A 77 -26.91 15.29 6.43
CA SER A 77 -27.31 15.78 5.10
C SER A 77 -28.67 15.22 4.69
N TRP A 78 -28.92 13.94 4.97
CA TRP A 78 -30.20 13.28 4.73
C TRP A 78 -31.34 13.89 5.54
N GLU A 79 -31.10 14.14 6.83
CA GLU A 79 -32.05 14.81 7.71
C GLU A 79 -32.40 16.22 7.21
N ALA A 80 -31.39 17.00 6.79
CA ALA A 80 -31.60 18.34 6.24
C ALA A 80 -32.44 18.31 4.95
N ILE A 81 -32.19 17.36 4.05
CA ILE A 81 -32.97 17.18 2.81
C ILE A 81 -34.44 16.88 3.14
N ASN A 82 -34.70 15.93 4.04
CA ASN A 82 -36.07 15.55 4.42
C ASN A 82 -36.80 16.70 5.13
N THR A 83 -36.09 17.44 5.98
CA THR A 83 -36.66 18.60 6.69
C THR A 83 -37.04 19.72 5.71
N ALA A 84 -36.18 20.00 4.72
CA ALA A 84 -36.46 21.00 3.69
C ALA A 84 -37.71 20.62 2.87
N GLU A 85 -37.86 19.34 2.55
CA GLU A 85 -39.04 18.80 1.86
C GLU A 85 -40.32 18.93 2.69
N ALA A 86 -40.29 18.52 3.96
CA ALA A 86 -41.44 18.61 4.85
C ALA A 86 -41.91 20.06 5.08
N LYS A 87 -40.99 21.03 5.06
CA LYS A 87 -41.28 22.47 5.23
C LYS A 87 -41.60 23.20 3.93
N GLY A 88 -41.62 22.51 2.78
CA GLY A 88 -41.81 23.14 1.46
C GLY A 88 -40.67 24.09 1.06
N GLN A 89 -39.51 24.02 1.71
CA GLN A 89 -38.33 24.85 1.46
C GLN A 89 -37.49 24.22 0.34
N LEU A 90 -38.01 24.24 -0.88
CA LEU A 90 -37.40 23.58 -2.04
C LEU A 90 -36.21 24.36 -2.63
N VAL A 91 -36.11 25.67 -2.35
CA VAL A 91 -34.97 26.49 -2.75
C VAL A 91 -33.73 26.02 -2.00
N GLY A 92 -32.69 25.60 -2.72
CA GLY A 92 -31.47 25.04 -2.11
C GLY A 92 -31.46 23.50 -1.99
N LYS A 93 -32.58 22.82 -2.25
CA LYS A 93 -32.66 21.35 -2.12
C LYS A 93 -31.70 20.63 -3.07
N SER A 94 -31.55 21.11 -4.30
CA SER A 94 -30.60 20.52 -5.26
C SER A 94 -29.15 20.63 -4.78
N GLN A 95 -28.77 21.73 -4.13
CA GLN A 95 -27.45 21.91 -3.52
C GLN A 95 -27.23 20.96 -2.33
N LEU A 96 -28.25 20.73 -1.51
CA LEU A 96 -28.20 19.75 -0.42
C LEU A 96 -28.02 18.32 -0.95
N VAL A 97 -28.80 17.94 -1.97
CA VAL A 97 -28.68 16.62 -2.63
C VAL A 97 -27.30 16.45 -3.28
N ALA A 98 -26.79 17.47 -3.96
CA ALA A 98 -25.46 17.45 -4.56
C ALA A 98 -24.36 17.27 -3.49
N SER A 99 -24.50 17.95 -2.35
CA SER A 99 -23.57 17.83 -1.22
C SER A 99 -23.62 16.42 -0.61
N ALA A 100 -24.82 15.86 -0.39
CA ALA A 100 -24.99 14.50 0.12
C ALA A 100 -24.40 13.44 -0.83
N ARG A 101 -24.58 13.62 -2.15
CA ARG A 101 -23.92 12.78 -3.17
C ARG A 101 -22.40 12.87 -3.07
N GLY A 102 -21.84 14.07 -2.87
CA GLY A 102 -20.40 14.25 -2.71
C GLY A 102 -19.82 13.51 -1.50
N VAL A 103 -20.57 13.41 -0.40
CA VAL A 103 -20.20 12.61 0.77
C VAL A 103 -20.15 11.11 0.43
N LEU A 104 -21.18 10.59 -0.24
CA LEU A 104 -21.22 9.19 -0.69
C LEU A 104 -20.10 8.86 -1.68
N ASP A 105 -19.80 9.77 -2.60
CA ASP A 105 -18.69 9.62 -3.54
C ASP A 105 -17.33 9.55 -2.82
N SER A 106 -17.17 10.37 -1.78
CA SER A 106 -15.97 10.35 -0.93
C SER A 106 -15.82 9.03 -0.16
N LEU A 107 -16.92 8.48 0.38
CA LEU A 107 -16.95 7.16 1.02
C LEU A 107 -16.59 6.04 0.03
N ALA A 108 -17.17 6.05 -1.16
CA ALA A 108 -16.90 5.04 -2.19
C ALA A 108 -15.42 5.05 -2.62
N LYS A 109 -14.80 6.24 -2.71
CA LYS A 109 -13.36 6.39 -2.98
C LYS A 109 -12.51 5.86 -1.83
N LEU A 110 -12.88 6.19 -0.59
CA LEU A 110 -12.15 5.75 0.61
C LEU A 110 -12.13 4.22 0.75
N GLN A 111 -13.24 3.57 0.41
CA GLN A 111 -13.40 2.11 0.43
C GLN A 111 -12.81 1.42 -0.83
N GLY A 112 -12.32 2.19 -1.80
CA GLY A 112 -11.76 1.64 -3.04
C GLY A 112 -12.79 1.08 -4.01
N LEU A 113 -14.09 1.28 -3.79
CA LEU A 113 -15.17 0.82 -4.68
C LEU A 113 -15.13 1.47 -6.06
N GLN A 114 -14.44 2.62 -6.17
CA GLN A 114 -14.22 3.33 -7.43
C GLN A 114 -12.82 3.10 -8.03
N ALA A 115 -12.04 2.16 -7.52
CA ALA A 115 -10.71 1.89 -8.06
C ALA A 115 -10.81 1.41 -9.51
N SER A 116 -10.15 2.12 -10.43
CA SER A 116 -10.09 1.73 -11.84
C SER A 116 -9.28 0.45 -11.99
N THR A 117 -9.88 -0.58 -12.58
CA THR A 117 -9.19 -1.81 -12.98
C THR A 117 -8.39 -1.50 -14.25
N LYS A 118 -7.13 -1.09 -14.11
CA LYS A 118 -6.24 -0.94 -15.25
C LYS A 118 -5.73 -2.32 -15.64
N SER A 119 -6.21 -2.84 -16.76
CA SER A 119 -5.64 -4.04 -17.38
C SER A 119 -4.43 -3.63 -18.22
N GLU A 120 -3.25 -4.11 -17.84
CA GLU A 120 -2.06 -3.95 -18.67
C GLU A 120 -2.14 -4.96 -19.82
N VAL A 121 -2.42 -4.47 -21.02
CA VAL A 121 -2.42 -5.32 -22.22
C VAL A 121 -1.00 -5.32 -22.77
N THR A 122 -0.25 -6.39 -22.48
CA THR A 122 1.03 -6.62 -23.13
C THR A 122 0.76 -7.09 -24.56
N VAL A 123 0.86 -6.17 -25.52
CA VAL A 123 0.84 -6.53 -26.95
C VAL A 123 2.20 -7.12 -27.29
N VAL A 124 2.30 -8.45 -27.25
CA VAL A 124 3.48 -9.14 -27.78
C VAL A 124 3.34 -9.15 -29.31
N THR A 125 4.19 -8.40 -29.99
CA THR A 125 4.23 -8.42 -31.46
C THR A 125 4.81 -9.75 -31.93
N ARG A 126 4.36 -10.23 -33.10
CA ARG A 126 4.85 -11.48 -33.69
C ARG A 126 6.38 -11.55 -33.75
N THR A 127 7.03 -10.43 -34.07
CA THR A 127 8.48 -10.29 -34.09
C THR A 127 9.15 -10.56 -32.74
N ALA A 128 8.54 -10.15 -31.62
CA ALA A 128 9.07 -10.42 -30.28
C ALA A 128 8.99 -11.91 -29.93
N ILE A 129 7.92 -12.59 -30.38
CA ILE A 129 7.76 -14.04 -30.24
C ILE A 129 8.79 -14.76 -31.09
N ASP A 130 8.97 -14.35 -32.35
CA ASP A 130 9.92 -14.98 -33.28
C ASP A 130 11.36 -14.86 -32.76
N SER A 131 11.76 -13.71 -32.21
CA SER A 131 13.08 -13.52 -31.59
C SER A 131 13.28 -14.34 -30.30
N GLU A 132 12.23 -14.50 -29.49
CA GLU A 132 12.31 -15.33 -28.27
C GLU A 132 12.39 -16.83 -28.62
N ILE A 133 11.64 -17.25 -29.65
CA ILE A 133 11.69 -18.60 -30.22
C ILE A 133 13.09 -18.91 -30.75
N GLU A 134 13.70 -18.02 -31.55
CA GLU A 134 15.07 -18.20 -32.04
C GLU A 134 16.08 -18.29 -30.90
N ALA A 135 15.95 -17.44 -29.87
CA ALA A 135 16.82 -17.49 -28.70
C ALA A 135 16.69 -18.80 -27.91
N LEU A 136 15.50 -19.39 -27.86
CA LEU A 136 15.25 -20.68 -27.23
C LEU A 136 15.80 -21.85 -28.06
N PHE A 137 15.64 -21.82 -29.38
CA PHE A 137 16.24 -22.81 -30.28
C PHE A 137 17.77 -22.80 -30.21
N GLY A 138 18.39 -21.60 -30.18
CA GLY A 138 19.82 -21.45 -30.00
C GLY A 138 20.34 -21.98 -28.65
N LYS A 139 19.58 -21.80 -27.56
CA LYS A 139 19.92 -22.35 -26.23
C LYS A 139 19.71 -23.86 -26.14
N ALA A 140 18.74 -24.41 -26.85
CA ALA A 140 18.46 -25.85 -26.91
C ALA A 140 19.41 -26.61 -27.84
N GLY A 141 20.28 -25.91 -28.59
CA GLY A 141 21.20 -26.53 -29.56
C GLY A 141 20.49 -27.15 -30.76
N ILE A 142 19.25 -26.74 -31.03
CA ILE A 142 18.44 -27.22 -32.14
C ILE A 142 18.59 -26.19 -33.27
N SER A 143 19.21 -26.58 -34.39
CA SER A 143 19.18 -25.78 -35.61
C SER A 143 17.76 -25.78 -36.16
N SER A 144 17.21 -24.61 -36.51
CA SER A 144 16.03 -24.54 -37.34
C SER A 144 16.32 -25.31 -38.63
N GLY A 145 15.59 -26.40 -38.84
CA GLY A 145 15.77 -27.25 -40.01
C GLY A 145 15.45 -26.46 -41.28
N ASP A 146 16.34 -26.59 -42.27
CA ASP A 146 16.23 -26.08 -43.63
C ASP A 146 14.80 -26.10 -44.17
N GLU A 147 14.42 -25.02 -44.84
CA GLU A 147 13.38 -25.06 -45.86
C GLU A 147 13.69 -26.24 -46.80
N THR A 148 12.92 -27.32 -46.68
CA THR A 148 12.92 -28.37 -47.69
C THR A 148 12.31 -27.77 -48.95
N THR A 149 13.16 -27.19 -49.80
CA THR A 149 12.87 -26.88 -51.19
C THR A 149 12.50 -28.19 -51.88
N ASN A 150 11.21 -28.50 -51.96
CA ASN A 150 10.74 -29.62 -52.76
C ASN A 150 10.48 -29.09 -54.19
N PRO A 151 11.16 -29.62 -55.22
CA PRO A 151 10.97 -29.16 -56.59
C PRO A 151 9.64 -29.72 -57.10
N GLN A 152 8.71 -28.84 -57.49
CA GLN A 152 7.61 -29.24 -58.37
C GLN A 152 7.87 -28.70 -59.77
N GLU A 153 8.00 -29.68 -60.66
CA GLU A 153 8.18 -29.67 -62.09
C GLU A 153 7.24 -28.70 -62.83
N ASN A 154 7.78 -28.10 -63.90
CA ASN A 154 7.01 -27.47 -64.96
C ASN A 154 6.30 -28.54 -65.82
N SER A 155 5.06 -28.21 -66.22
CA SER A 155 4.20 -28.79 -67.27
C SER A 155 3.37 -30.03 -66.90
#